data_AF-A0A1F8L0U7-F1
#
_entry.id   AF-A0A1F8L0U7-F1
#
_cell.length_a   1.000
_cell.length_b   1.000
_cell.length_c   1.000
_cell.angle_alpha   90.00
_cell.angle_beta   90.00
_cell.angle_gamma   90.00
#
_symmetry.space_group_name_H-M   'P 1'
#
loop_
_entity.id
_entity.type
_entity.pdbx_description
1 polymer ?
#
loop_
_entity_poly.entity_id
_entity_poly.type
_entity_poly.pdbx_seq_one_letter_code
_entity_poly.pdbx_strand_id
1 'polypeptide(L)'
;MQGRRARPLRRTIDELVVRLSDLVRADMLRSAEGRRADALRAGVGQPHRALFDFELMAHLIATPSGGSALPGRRRRRIESALAVLRAQRFFGGREPYRFAFDRTGDVLAAYRERMPRLAELVRAIAIGELEVEGRYVEAEHDAYFMAFGEHAVGADDLALFPGYLVRLAAGSPGAARRAEVTDALASGAPVKVLLEIDDVFAPEAQLAAAAMGLGGVYVVQCPSSHLLGAAPSILAALEHPGPALVSVFTGAGRALAPYLVAAAALDSRAFPAFAYDPAASDGRRVSLIGMPQSERTWPVHELEYADDALQRRTERVAFTSADLALLDPSWADHFARVPRERWDGRLVPLAERLEGEAAAGEVPFVYAVDAEGGLHKLVADARATEAARRHGDAWLRLRELARRPEPVVPAAPPEAPTPAAVEANGGAPTEPAVAEVAAAAGEHGEDEAYIETPRCTTCNECTLLNPRMFAYDENKQAYIADLSAGTYRDLVEAAEGCQVAIIHPGAPRDPAEPGLDELLERAAAFR
;
A
#
# COMPACT_ATOMS: atom_id res chain seq x y z
N MET A 1 9.28 -11.88 -1.79
CA MET A 1 8.01 -11.58 -1.08
C MET A 1 7.13 -12.83 -0.97
N GLN A 2 6.67 -13.47 -2.07
CA GLN A 2 5.92 -14.75 -2.01
C GLN A 2 6.65 -15.87 -1.25
N GLY A 3 7.95 -16.03 -1.46
CA GLY A 3 8.76 -16.99 -0.68
C GLY A 3 8.87 -16.66 0.82
N ARG A 4 8.58 -15.44 1.27
CA ARG A 4 8.48 -15.09 2.70
C ARG A 4 7.10 -15.46 3.25
N ARG A 5 6.03 -15.18 2.50
CA ARG A 5 4.63 -15.57 2.85
C ARG A 5 4.43 -17.08 2.95
N ALA A 6 5.01 -17.81 2.02
CA ALA A 6 4.90 -19.26 1.95
C ALA A 6 5.65 -20.02 3.06
N ARG A 7 6.62 -19.38 3.72
CA ARG A 7 7.52 -20.05 4.68
C ARG A 7 6.82 -20.49 5.98
N PRO A 8 6.05 -19.64 6.68
CA PRO A 8 5.35 -20.02 7.89
C PRO A 8 4.43 -21.22 7.65
N LEU A 9 3.53 -21.13 6.66
CA LEU A 9 2.58 -22.19 6.39
C LEU A 9 3.26 -23.50 5.95
N ARG A 10 4.34 -23.40 5.16
CA ARG A 10 5.16 -24.57 4.83
C ARG A 10 5.76 -25.23 6.07
N ARG A 11 6.29 -24.45 7.03
CA ARG A 11 6.82 -24.99 8.29
C ARG A 11 5.72 -25.68 9.09
N THR A 12 4.55 -25.06 9.21
CA THR A 12 3.39 -25.67 9.87
C THR A 12 3.02 -27.01 9.22
N ILE A 13 2.96 -27.07 7.88
CA ILE A 13 2.68 -28.31 7.16
C ILE A 13 3.77 -29.37 7.44
N ASP A 14 5.05 -29.00 7.34
CA ASP A 14 6.17 -29.93 7.58
C ASP A 14 6.15 -30.46 9.03
N GLU A 15 5.88 -29.60 10.01
CA GLU A 15 5.75 -29.96 11.44
C GLU A 15 4.55 -30.87 11.69
N LEU A 16 3.38 -30.56 11.12
CA LEU A 16 2.19 -31.40 11.21
C LEU A 16 2.43 -32.77 10.58
N VAL A 17 3.11 -32.83 9.43
CA VAL A 17 3.46 -34.10 8.78
C VAL A 17 4.32 -34.96 9.71
N VAL A 18 5.32 -34.39 10.38
CA VAL A 18 6.16 -35.13 11.33
C VAL A 18 5.32 -35.60 12.52
N ARG A 19 4.61 -34.70 13.20
CA ARG A 19 3.87 -35.01 14.43
C ARG A 19 2.74 -36.03 14.21
N LEU A 20 1.98 -35.89 13.13
CA LEU A 20 0.93 -36.85 12.77
C LEU A 20 1.53 -38.21 12.39
N SER A 21 2.68 -38.23 11.70
CA SER A 21 3.37 -39.48 11.39
C SER A 21 3.85 -40.20 12.64
N ASP A 22 4.35 -39.45 13.62
CA ASP A 22 4.79 -40.00 14.91
C ASP A 22 3.61 -40.55 15.72
N LEU A 23 2.44 -39.92 15.68
CA LEU A 23 1.22 -40.46 16.29
C LEU A 23 0.82 -41.81 15.69
N VAL A 24 0.79 -41.90 14.35
CA VAL A 24 0.48 -43.16 13.65
C VAL A 24 1.55 -44.22 13.97
N ARG A 25 2.83 -43.84 13.96
CA ARG A 25 3.94 -44.75 14.25
C ARG A 25 3.90 -45.27 15.69
N ALA A 26 3.66 -44.40 16.67
CA ALA A 26 3.58 -44.77 18.08
C ALA A 26 2.43 -45.74 18.35
N ASP A 27 1.27 -45.54 17.70
CA ASP A 27 0.15 -46.47 17.78
C ASP A 27 0.44 -47.80 17.07
N MET A 28 1.07 -47.77 15.88
CA MET A 28 1.50 -48.98 15.18
C MET A 28 2.44 -49.82 16.05
N LEU A 29 3.43 -49.21 16.72
CA LEU A 29 4.34 -49.91 17.65
C LEU A 29 3.62 -50.56 18.84
N ARG A 30 2.48 -50.00 19.27
CA ARG A 30 1.64 -50.56 20.35
C ARG A 30 0.63 -51.61 19.86
N SER A 31 0.42 -51.71 18.56
CA SER A 31 -0.51 -52.67 17.95
C SER A 31 0.07 -54.09 17.87
N ALA A 32 -0.78 -55.10 17.65
CA ALA A 32 -0.33 -56.47 17.45
C ALA A 32 0.59 -56.63 16.22
N GLU A 33 0.43 -55.77 15.21
CA GLU A 33 1.23 -55.75 13.99
C GLU A 33 2.62 -55.17 14.20
N GLY A 34 2.75 -54.07 14.97
CA GLY A 34 4.06 -53.48 15.30
C GLY A 34 4.90 -54.29 16.27
N ARG A 35 4.30 -55.29 16.92
CA ARG A 35 4.97 -56.24 17.82
C ARG A 35 5.55 -57.47 17.12
N ARG A 36 5.36 -57.61 15.80
CA ARG A 36 6.00 -58.69 15.02
C ARG A 36 7.49 -58.43 14.87
N ALA A 37 8.28 -59.50 14.79
CA ALA A 37 9.74 -59.44 14.69
C ALA A 37 10.21 -58.51 13.54
N ASP A 38 9.57 -58.59 12.38
CA ASP A 38 9.88 -57.74 11.21
C ASP A 38 9.65 -56.25 11.48
N ALA A 39 8.57 -55.90 12.18
CA ALA A 39 8.24 -54.52 12.50
C ALA A 39 9.19 -53.93 13.56
N LEU A 40 9.56 -54.72 14.57
CA LEU A 40 10.58 -54.35 15.57
C LEU A 40 11.94 -54.14 14.91
N ARG A 41 12.32 -55.02 13.98
CA ARG A 41 13.55 -54.92 13.20
C ARG A 41 13.59 -53.66 12.33
N ALA A 42 12.46 -53.31 11.70
CA ALA A 42 12.34 -52.08 10.92
C ALA A 42 12.49 -50.82 11.79
N GLY A 43 12.05 -50.87 13.05
CA GLY A 43 12.16 -49.78 14.02
C GLY A 43 13.58 -49.50 14.55
N VAL A 44 14.48 -50.49 14.48
CA VAL A 44 15.88 -50.36 14.93
C VAL A 44 16.80 -49.93 13.77
N GLY A 45 17.63 -48.92 14.02
CA GLY A 45 18.62 -48.43 13.05
C GLY A 45 19.58 -49.54 12.60
N GLN A 46 19.94 -49.53 11.31
CA GLN A 46 20.75 -50.57 10.67
C GLN A 46 22.00 -51.03 11.45
N PRO A 47 22.82 -50.15 12.09
CA PRO A 47 24.05 -50.59 12.75
C PRO A 47 23.82 -51.45 14.00
N HIS A 48 22.64 -51.38 14.61
CA HIS A 48 22.36 -52.06 15.89
C HIS A 48 21.51 -53.33 15.73
N ARG A 49 21.08 -53.67 14.51
CA ARG A 49 20.16 -54.80 14.27
C ARG A 49 20.75 -56.16 14.64
N ALA A 50 22.06 -56.33 14.58
CA ALA A 50 22.72 -57.58 14.94
C ALA A 50 22.78 -57.83 16.46
N LEU A 51 22.46 -56.82 17.28
CA LEU A 51 22.53 -56.89 18.75
C LEU A 51 21.23 -57.37 19.40
N PHE A 52 20.15 -57.55 18.62
CA PHE A 52 18.81 -57.87 19.13
C PHE A 52 18.26 -59.15 18.51
N ASP A 53 17.66 -60.01 19.33
CA ASP A 53 16.84 -61.14 18.89
C ASP A 53 15.37 -60.68 18.78
N PHE A 54 14.96 -60.32 17.57
CA PHE A 54 13.64 -59.76 17.31
C PHE A 54 12.50 -60.77 17.46
N GLU A 55 12.77 -62.07 17.32
CA GLU A 55 11.78 -63.13 17.56
C GLU A 55 11.51 -63.27 19.06
N LEU A 56 12.57 -63.30 19.86
CA LEU A 56 12.45 -63.33 21.32
C LEU A 56 11.79 -62.05 21.86
N MET A 57 12.16 -60.88 21.32
CA MET A 57 11.53 -59.61 21.69
C MET A 57 10.03 -59.61 21.37
N ALA A 58 9.64 -60.05 20.16
CA ALA A 58 8.24 -60.16 19.76
C ALA A 58 7.45 -61.09 20.69
N HIS A 59 8.06 -62.20 21.11
CA HIS A 59 7.46 -63.14 22.07
C HIS A 59 7.26 -62.49 23.45
N LEU A 60 8.25 -61.75 23.95
CA LEU A 60 8.20 -61.11 25.28
C LEU A 60 7.14 -60.01 25.38
N ILE A 61 6.87 -59.30 24.28
CA ILE A 61 5.88 -58.21 24.25
C ILE A 61 4.54 -58.65 23.65
N ALA A 62 4.36 -59.94 23.32
CA ALA A 62 3.20 -60.45 22.59
C ALA A 62 1.85 -60.07 23.21
N THR A 63 1.80 -59.96 24.55
CA THR A 63 0.61 -59.57 25.30
C THR A 63 0.43 -58.05 25.26
N PRO A 64 -0.70 -57.53 24.76
CA PRO A 64 -0.93 -56.09 24.70
C PRO A 64 -0.96 -55.46 26.09
N SER A 65 -0.11 -54.48 26.35
CA SER A 65 -0.29 -53.52 27.44
C SER A 65 -1.37 -52.51 27.05
N GLY A 66 -2.64 -52.95 27.07
CA GLY A 66 -3.82 -52.15 26.76
C GLY A 66 -4.38 -52.33 25.34
N GLY A 67 -5.59 -51.80 25.10
CA GLY A 67 -6.23 -51.77 23.78
C GLY A 67 -5.50 -50.86 22.79
N SER A 68 -5.79 -51.01 21.49
CA SER A 68 -5.35 -50.08 20.42
C SER A 68 -5.48 -48.62 20.89
N ALA A 69 -4.39 -47.86 20.91
CA ALA A 69 -4.40 -46.51 21.48
C ALA A 69 -5.15 -45.51 20.57
N LEU A 70 -5.22 -45.78 19.26
CA LEU A 70 -6.05 -45.06 18.31
C LEU A 70 -7.24 -45.92 17.84
N PRO A 71 -8.49 -45.45 18.01
CA PRO A 71 -9.64 -46.03 17.33
C PRO A 71 -9.48 -45.98 15.81
N GLY A 72 -10.01 -46.98 15.09
CA GLY A 72 -9.85 -47.09 13.63
C GLY A 72 -10.38 -45.88 12.83
N ARG A 73 -11.39 -45.16 13.37
CA ARG A 73 -11.87 -43.89 12.80
C ARG A 73 -10.81 -42.79 12.88
N ARG A 74 -10.24 -42.58 14.08
CA ARG A 74 -9.15 -41.62 14.32
C ARG A 74 -7.93 -41.89 13.45
N ARG A 75 -7.51 -43.17 13.33
CA ARG A 75 -6.38 -43.55 12.45
C ARG A 75 -6.64 -43.13 10.99
N ARG A 76 -7.79 -43.50 10.42
CA ARG A 76 -8.15 -43.13 9.04
C ARG A 76 -8.17 -41.62 8.82
N ARG A 77 -8.67 -40.86 9.81
CA ARG A 77 -8.69 -39.39 9.75
C ARG A 77 -7.28 -38.80 9.71
N ILE A 78 -6.39 -39.25 10.59
CA ILE A 78 -4.98 -38.82 10.61
C ILE A 78 -4.26 -39.20 9.31
N GLU A 79 -4.44 -40.43 8.82
CA GLU A 79 -3.84 -40.89 7.57
C GLU A 79 -4.35 -40.10 6.35
N SER A 80 -5.63 -39.77 6.32
CA SER A 80 -6.23 -38.93 5.28
C SER A 80 -5.64 -37.51 5.30
N ALA A 81 -5.51 -36.89 6.48
CA ALA A 81 -4.89 -35.57 6.61
C ALA A 81 -3.42 -35.60 6.16
N LEU A 82 -2.65 -36.61 6.58
CA LEU A 82 -1.26 -36.82 6.15
C LEU A 82 -1.14 -36.97 4.63
N ALA A 83 -2.06 -37.69 3.99
CA ALA A 83 -2.05 -37.87 2.54
C ALA A 83 -2.20 -36.52 1.81
N VAL A 84 -3.13 -35.66 2.26
CA VAL A 84 -3.33 -34.32 1.69
C VAL A 84 -2.11 -33.42 1.94
N LEU A 85 -1.62 -33.35 3.18
CA LEU A 85 -0.48 -32.51 3.56
C LEU A 85 0.79 -32.85 2.76
N ARG A 86 0.99 -34.13 2.42
CA ARG A 86 2.13 -34.58 1.61
C ARG A 86 1.92 -34.39 0.10
N ALA A 87 0.69 -34.51 -0.38
CA ALA A 87 0.36 -34.44 -1.80
C ALA A 87 0.17 -32.99 -2.32
N GLN A 88 0.02 -32.02 -1.42
CA GLN A 88 -0.16 -30.62 -1.79
C GLN A 88 0.99 -30.09 -2.68
N ARG A 89 0.65 -29.17 -3.59
CA ARG A 89 1.57 -28.61 -4.61
C ARG A 89 1.77 -27.10 -4.47
N PHE A 90 1.17 -26.48 -3.45
CA PHE A 90 1.19 -25.02 -3.25
C PHE A 90 2.54 -24.52 -2.72
N PHE A 91 3.16 -25.28 -1.81
CA PHE A 91 4.37 -24.85 -1.09
C PHE A 91 5.63 -25.67 -1.43
N GLY A 92 5.54 -26.56 -2.43
CA GLY A 92 6.64 -27.42 -2.86
C GLY A 92 6.15 -28.74 -3.45
N GLY A 93 7.04 -29.74 -3.48
CA GLY A 93 6.78 -31.08 -4.03
C GLY A 93 7.55 -31.33 -5.32
N ARG A 94 7.31 -32.51 -5.93
CA ARG A 94 7.96 -32.89 -7.21
C ARG A 94 7.53 -31.99 -8.38
N GLU A 95 6.29 -31.50 -8.34
CA GLU A 95 5.71 -30.65 -9.41
C GLU A 95 4.89 -29.50 -8.79
N PRO A 96 5.52 -28.44 -8.28
CA PRO A 96 4.82 -27.33 -7.63
C PRO A 96 3.96 -26.53 -8.63
N TYR A 97 2.89 -25.90 -8.13
CA TYR A 97 2.07 -24.99 -8.94
C TYR A 97 2.86 -23.75 -9.34
N ARG A 98 2.57 -23.24 -10.54
CA ARG A 98 3.03 -21.93 -11.02
C ARG A 98 2.03 -20.85 -10.67
N PHE A 99 2.54 -19.71 -10.21
CA PHE A 99 1.75 -18.55 -9.77
C PHE A 99 2.02 -17.30 -10.60
N ALA A 100 2.81 -17.40 -11.67
CA ALA A 100 3.06 -16.32 -12.62
C ALA A 100 2.47 -16.69 -13.99
N PHE A 101 1.75 -15.75 -14.59
CA PHE A 101 0.99 -15.91 -15.83
C PHE A 101 1.13 -14.67 -16.70
N ASP A 102 0.85 -14.82 -18.00
CA ASP A 102 0.88 -13.71 -18.96
C ASP A 102 -0.53 -13.38 -19.51
N ARG A 103 -1.56 -14.10 -19.03
CA ARG A 103 -2.97 -13.89 -19.42
C ARG A 103 -3.89 -13.97 -18.21
N THR A 104 -4.86 -13.08 -18.15
CA THR A 104 -5.90 -13.02 -17.11
C THR A 104 -6.80 -14.25 -17.13
N GLY A 105 -7.19 -14.73 -18.32
CA GLY A 105 -8.00 -15.95 -18.45
C GLY A 105 -7.36 -17.18 -17.81
N ASP A 106 -6.06 -17.37 -18.01
CA ASP A 106 -5.31 -18.51 -17.44
C ASP A 106 -5.18 -18.40 -15.93
N VAL A 107 -4.99 -17.20 -15.40
CA VAL A 107 -4.87 -16.99 -13.95
C VAL A 107 -6.17 -17.35 -13.24
N LEU A 108 -7.31 -16.93 -13.79
CA LEU A 108 -8.63 -17.23 -13.23
C LEU A 108 -9.02 -18.69 -13.40
N ALA A 109 -8.64 -19.33 -14.51
CA ALA A 109 -8.84 -20.76 -14.71
C ALA A 109 -8.03 -21.58 -13.69
N ALA A 110 -6.74 -21.23 -13.52
CA ALA A 110 -5.88 -21.87 -12.54
C ALA A 110 -6.37 -21.66 -11.10
N TYR A 111 -6.86 -20.46 -10.76
CA TYR A 111 -7.44 -20.19 -9.44
C TYR A 111 -8.65 -21.08 -9.16
N ARG A 112 -9.60 -21.15 -10.12
CA ARG A 112 -10.80 -22.00 -10.01
C ARG A 112 -10.45 -23.48 -9.91
N GLU A 113 -9.53 -23.98 -10.73
CA GLU A 113 -9.07 -25.38 -10.69
C GLU A 113 -8.46 -25.76 -9.32
N ARG A 114 -7.74 -24.81 -8.70
CA ARG A 114 -7.00 -25.04 -7.47
C ARG A 114 -7.84 -24.81 -6.21
N MET A 115 -8.99 -24.16 -6.30
CA MET A 115 -9.82 -23.84 -5.14
C MET A 115 -10.29 -25.05 -4.33
N PRO A 116 -10.78 -26.15 -4.95
CA PRO A 116 -11.10 -27.37 -4.21
C PRO A 116 -9.89 -27.95 -3.48
N ARG A 117 -8.70 -27.87 -4.09
CA ARG A 117 -7.43 -28.37 -3.51
C ARG A 117 -6.93 -27.51 -2.36
N LEU A 118 -7.18 -26.21 -2.43
CA LEU A 118 -6.89 -25.27 -1.36
C LEU A 118 -7.78 -25.57 -0.15
N ALA A 119 -9.10 -25.68 -0.37
CA ALA A 119 -10.05 -26.01 0.69
C ALA A 119 -9.75 -27.37 1.35
N GLU A 120 -9.37 -28.38 0.55
CA GLU A 120 -8.92 -29.68 1.04
C GLU A 120 -7.68 -29.57 1.95
N LEU A 121 -6.72 -28.72 1.57
CA LEU A 121 -5.51 -28.50 2.36
C LEU A 121 -5.80 -27.74 3.67
N VAL A 122 -6.58 -26.66 3.63
CA VAL A 122 -6.98 -25.90 4.83
C VAL A 122 -7.69 -26.82 5.83
N ARG A 123 -8.63 -27.64 5.33
CA ARG A 123 -9.31 -28.67 6.14
C ARG A 123 -8.32 -29.65 6.76
N ALA A 124 -7.36 -30.16 5.98
CA ALA A 124 -6.37 -31.12 6.47
C ALA A 124 -5.43 -30.53 7.53
N ILE A 125 -5.07 -29.24 7.40
CA ILE A 125 -4.28 -28.52 8.41
C ILE A 125 -5.08 -28.40 9.71
N ALA A 126 -6.32 -27.90 9.65
CA ALA A 126 -7.17 -27.74 10.83
C ALA A 126 -7.43 -29.09 11.55
N ILE A 127 -7.72 -30.16 10.80
CA ILE A 127 -7.85 -31.52 11.37
C ILE A 127 -6.52 -31.95 12.01
N GLY A 128 -5.41 -31.71 11.33
CA GLY A 128 -4.08 -32.07 11.80
C GLY A 128 -3.72 -31.41 13.13
N GLU A 129 -3.96 -30.11 13.24
CA GLU A 129 -3.73 -29.33 14.47
C GLU A 129 -4.57 -29.86 15.64
N LEU A 130 -5.89 -30.05 15.43
CA LEU A 130 -6.78 -30.60 16.44
C LEU A 130 -6.38 -32.00 16.90
N GLU A 131 -5.93 -32.86 15.99
CA GLU A 131 -5.48 -34.22 16.30
C GLU A 131 -4.18 -34.25 17.10
N VAL A 132 -3.24 -33.41 16.70
CA VAL A 132 -1.93 -33.26 17.32
C VAL A 132 -2.04 -32.71 18.75
N GLU A 133 -3.01 -31.84 18.99
CA GLU A 133 -3.31 -31.28 20.31
C GLU A 133 -4.28 -32.15 21.12
N GLY A 134 -4.83 -33.21 20.53
CA GLY A 134 -5.80 -34.09 21.19
C GLY A 134 -7.15 -33.43 21.46
N ARG A 135 -7.47 -32.32 20.77
CA ARG A 135 -8.71 -31.56 20.91
C ARG A 135 -9.81 -31.97 19.92
N TYR A 136 -9.54 -32.94 19.05
CA TYR A 136 -10.53 -33.40 18.07
C TYR A 136 -11.66 -34.21 18.73
N VAL A 137 -12.84 -33.59 18.83
CA VAL A 137 -14.11 -34.21 19.26
C VAL A 137 -14.92 -34.68 18.05
N GLU A 138 -15.12 -35.99 17.87
CA GLU A 138 -15.80 -36.55 16.69
C GLU A 138 -17.25 -36.07 16.54
N ALA A 139 -17.99 -35.98 17.64
CA ALA A 139 -19.40 -35.58 17.63
C ALA A 139 -19.62 -34.14 17.14
N GLU A 140 -18.63 -33.27 17.33
CA GLU A 140 -18.71 -31.85 16.96
C GLU A 140 -18.05 -31.58 15.61
N HIS A 141 -16.85 -32.13 15.40
CA HIS A 141 -16.03 -31.77 14.26
C HIS A 141 -16.32 -32.57 12.99
N ASP A 142 -16.81 -33.82 13.08
CA ASP A 142 -17.05 -34.65 11.88
C ASP A 142 -18.07 -33.95 10.96
N ALA A 143 -19.19 -33.46 11.52
CA ALA A 143 -20.23 -32.78 10.77
C ALA A 143 -19.72 -31.48 10.12
N TYR A 144 -18.93 -30.69 10.86
CA TYR A 144 -18.33 -29.46 10.35
C TYR A 144 -17.38 -29.74 9.17
N PHE A 145 -16.41 -30.65 9.35
CA PHE A 145 -15.41 -30.93 8.32
C PHE A 145 -15.96 -31.72 7.12
N MET A 146 -17.06 -32.47 7.29
CA MET A 146 -17.79 -33.06 6.16
C MET A 146 -18.44 -32.00 5.27
N ALA A 147 -18.93 -30.90 5.85
CA ALA A 147 -19.51 -29.78 5.11
C ALA A 147 -18.46 -28.77 4.61
N PHE A 148 -17.21 -28.85 5.11
CA PHE A 148 -16.15 -27.91 4.77
C PHE A 148 -15.72 -28.05 3.30
N GLY A 149 -15.98 -27.01 2.52
CA GLY A 149 -15.64 -26.89 1.10
C GLY A 149 -15.17 -25.49 0.74
N GLU A 150 -15.20 -25.16 -0.55
CA GLU A 150 -14.65 -23.91 -1.10
C GLU A 150 -15.23 -22.65 -0.44
N HIS A 151 -16.53 -22.64 -0.14
CA HIS A 151 -17.22 -21.51 0.49
C HIS A 151 -16.87 -21.30 1.97
N ALA A 152 -16.25 -22.29 2.62
CA ALA A 152 -15.84 -22.19 4.01
C ALA A 152 -14.43 -21.58 4.18
N VAL A 153 -13.70 -21.39 3.08
CA VAL A 153 -12.37 -20.77 3.09
C VAL A 153 -12.52 -19.25 3.25
N GLY A 154 -11.98 -18.71 4.33
CA GLY A 154 -12.01 -17.28 4.63
C GLY A 154 -10.90 -16.48 3.93
N ALA A 155 -10.98 -15.15 4.03
CA ALA A 155 -9.94 -14.25 3.53
C ALA A 155 -8.59 -14.48 4.23
N ASP A 156 -8.62 -14.76 5.53
CA ASP A 156 -7.42 -15.05 6.32
C ASP A 156 -6.74 -16.35 5.87
N ASP A 157 -7.54 -17.39 5.53
CA ASP A 157 -7.01 -18.63 4.98
C ASP A 157 -6.32 -18.36 3.63
N LEU A 158 -6.97 -17.62 2.72
CA LEU A 158 -6.42 -17.27 1.42
C LEU A 158 -5.12 -16.46 1.52
N ALA A 159 -4.99 -15.60 2.53
CA ALA A 159 -3.80 -14.79 2.76
C ALA A 159 -2.55 -15.62 3.09
N LEU A 160 -2.71 -16.86 3.56
CA LEU A 160 -1.61 -17.80 3.82
C LEU A 160 -1.06 -18.44 2.53
N PHE A 161 -1.81 -18.40 1.43
CA PHE A 161 -1.43 -19.02 0.16
C PHE A 161 -0.68 -18.06 -0.77
N PRO A 162 0.09 -18.58 -1.74
CA PRO A 162 0.75 -17.73 -2.72
C PRO A 162 -0.26 -16.96 -3.57
N GLY A 163 -0.04 -15.67 -3.72
CA GLY A 163 -0.83 -14.82 -4.62
C GLY A 163 -0.50 -15.10 -6.09
N TYR A 164 -1.45 -14.81 -6.98
CA TYR A 164 -1.30 -15.06 -8.41
C TYR A 164 -0.85 -13.78 -9.12
N LEU A 165 0.29 -13.79 -9.79
CA LEU A 165 0.79 -12.68 -10.60
C LEU A 165 0.42 -12.88 -12.06
N VAL A 166 -0.18 -11.87 -12.68
CA VAL A 166 -0.35 -11.78 -14.13
C VAL A 166 0.40 -10.56 -14.67
N ARG A 167 1.32 -10.79 -15.59
CA ARG A 167 2.05 -9.73 -16.29
C ARG A 167 1.45 -9.54 -17.67
N LEU A 168 0.99 -8.33 -17.94
CA LEU A 168 0.41 -7.97 -19.23
C LEU A 168 1.33 -6.94 -19.90
N ALA A 169 2.09 -7.38 -20.90
CA ALA A 169 2.99 -6.53 -21.67
C ALA A 169 2.23 -5.52 -22.55
N ALA A 170 2.83 -4.38 -22.87
CA ALA A 170 2.25 -3.39 -23.77
C ALA A 170 1.91 -3.98 -25.17
N GLY A 171 0.97 -3.38 -25.91
CA GLY A 171 0.70 -3.75 -27.32
C GLY A 171 -0.42 -4.77 -27.63
N SER A 172 -1.24 -5.20 -26.66
CA SER A 172 -2.46 -6.01 -26.93
C SER A 172 -3.72 -5.14 -27.03
N PRO A 173 -4.68 -5.44 -27.94
CA PRO A 173 -5.81 -4.56 -28.28
C PRO A 173 -6.74 -4.23 -27.09
N GLY A 174 -7.12 -2.95 -27.00
CA GLY A 174 -7.45 -2.30 -25.73
C GLY A 174 -8.83 -2.49 -25.11
N ALA A 175 -9.88 -2.78 -25.88
CA ALA A 175 -11.21 -2.97 -25.29
C ALA A 175 -11.35 -4.35 -24.61
N ALA A 176 -10.93 -5.42 -25.31
CA ALA A 176 -10.97 -6.78 -24.78
C ALA A 176 -10.05 -6.93 -23.56
N ARG A 177 -8.82 -6.40 -23.68
CA ARG A 177 -7.85 -6.39 -22.58
C ARG A 177 -8.37 -5.67 -21.34
N ARG A 178 -9.04 -4.51 -21.50
CA ARG A 178 -9.61 -3.79 -20.36
C ARG A 178 -10.68 -4.62 -19.67
N ALA A 179 -11.62 -5.19 -20.42
CA ALA A 179 -12.67 -6.04 -19.86
C ALA A 179 -12.07 -7.23 -19.09
N GLU A 180 -11.11 -7.92 -19.70
CA GLU A 180 -10.41 -9.05 -19.07
C GLU A 180 -9.70 -8.69 -17.76
N VAL A 181 -9.04 -7.54 -17.70
CA VAL A 181 -8.40 -7.06 -16.46
C VAL A 181 -9.45 -6.67 -15.43
N THR A 182 -10.50 -5.94 -15.83
CA THR A 182 -11.60 -5.58 -14.93
C THR A 182 -12.27 -6.82 -14.35
N ASP A 183 -12.55 -7.84 -15.15
CA ASP A 183 -13.13 -9.11 -14.70
C ASP A 183 -12.21 -9.83 -13.72
N ALA A 184 -10.90 -9.85 -14.00
CA ALA A 184 -9.92 -10.44 -13.09
C ALA A 184 -9.88 -9.71 -11.75
N LEU A 185 -9.93 -8.38 -11.74
CA LEU A 185 -9.94 -7.56 -10.53
C LEU A 185 -11.27 -7.69 -9.76
N ALA A 186 -12.39 -7.86 -10.46
CA ALA A 186 -13.72 -8.04 -9.86
C ALA A 186 -13.97 -9.48 -9.36
N SER A 187 -13.12 -10.45 -9.71
CA SER A 187 -13.31 -11.86 -9.37
C SER A 187 -13.19 -12.19 -7.87
N GLY A 188 -12.66 -11.26 -7.06
CA GLY A 188 -12.34 -11.50 -5.65
C GLY A 188 -11.13 -12.41 -5.41
N ALA A 189 -10.51 -12.94 -6.47
CA ALA A 189 -9.31 -13.74 -6.37
C ALA A 189 -8.09 -12.87 -5.96
N PRO A 190 -7.09 -13.43 -5.25
CA PRO A 190 -5.86 -12.73 -4.84
C PRO A 190 -4.89 -12.56 -6.02
N VAL A 191 -5.37 -11.93 -7.10
CA VAL A 191 -4.64 -11.70 -8.35
C VAL A 191 -3.93 -10.35 -8.30
N LYS A 192 -2.65 -10.35 -8.68
CA LYS A 192 -1.79 -9.18 -8.82
C LYS A 192 -1.58 -8.94 -10.30
N VAL A 193 -2.18 -7.90 -10.84
CA VAL A 193 -2.05 -7.52 -12.25
C VAL A 193 -0.92 -6.51 -12.37
N LEU A 194 0.14 -6.85 -13.08
CA LEU A 194 1.14 -5.90 -13.57
C LEU A 194 0.78 -5.54 -15.01
N LEU A 195 0.37 -4.30 -15.23
CA LEU A 195 -0.06 -3.79 -16.53
C LEU A 195 0.97 -2.80 -17.06
N GLU A 196 1.62 -3.15 -18.17
CA GLU A 196 2.50 -2.25 -18.90
C GLU A 196 1.68 -1.42 -19.90
N ILE A 197 1.89 -0.10 -19.88
CA ILE A 197 1.29 0.89 -20.78
C ILE A 197 2.41 1.57 -21.58
N ASP A 198 2.23 1.72 -22.89
CA ASP A 198 3.13 2.39 -23.83
C ASP A 198 2.49 3.61 -24.51
N ASP A 199 1.17 3.74 -24.42
CA ASP A 199 0.41 4.91 -24.85
C ASP A 199 -0.48 5.45 -23.72
N VAL A 200 -0.16 6.66 -23.24
CA VAL A 200 -0.95 7.35 -22.20
C VAL A 200 -2.30 7.85 -22.73
N PHE A 201 -2.46 7.96 -24.04
CA PHE A 201 -3.71 8.37 -24.67
C PHE A 201 -4.60 7.16 -25.01
N ALA A 202 -4.06 5.95 -24.90
CA ALA A 202 -4.83 4.73 -25.03
C ALA A 202 -5.78 4.59 -23.83
N PRO A 203 -7.00 4.07 -24.04
CA PRO A 203 -7.98 4.03 -22.97
C PRO A 203 -7.64 3.01 -21.85
N GLU A 204 -6.61 2.18 -22.00
CA GLU A 204 -5.99 1.36 -20.95
C GLU A 204 -5.27 2.20 -19.89
N ALA A 205 -4.76 3.38 -20.24
CA ALA A 205 -4.15 4.30 -19.29
C ALA A 205 -5.15 4.80 -18.22
N GLN A 206 -6.46 4.71 -18.50
CA GLN A 206 -7.52 5.08 -17.57
C GLN A 206 -7.92 3.95 -16.62
N LEU A 207 -7.42 2.73 -16.83
CA LEU A 207 -7.87 1.54 -16.10
C LEU A 207 -7.54 1.59 -14.61
N ALA A 208 -6.40 2.18 -14.23
CA ALA A 208 -6.06 2.34 -12.82
C ALA A 208 -7.10 3.20 -12.08
N ALA A 209 -7.50 4.33 -12.68
CA ALA A 209 -8.53 5.19 -12.09
C ALA A 209 -9.90 4.49 -12.02
N ALA A 210 -10.28 3.75 -13.07
CA ALA A 210 -11.51 2.97 -13.08
C ALA A 210 -11.51 1.85 -12.01
N ALA A 211 -10.37 1.19 -11.81
CA ALA A 211 -10.23 0.11 -10.83
C ALA A 211 -10.41 0.56 -9.38
N MET A 212 -10.16 1.84 -9.06
CA MET A 212 -10.47 2.40 -7.73
C MET A 212 -11.97 2.29 -7.39
N GLY A 213 -12.84 2.33 -8.40
CA GLY A 213 -14.29 2.18 -8.24
C GLY A 213 -14.76 0.77 -7.87
N LEU A 214 -13.91 -0.25 -7.99
CA LEU A 214 -14.24 -1.63 -7.62
C LEU A 214 -14.20 -1.87 -6.09
N GLY A 215 -13.73 -0.88 -5.30
CA GLY A 215 -13.85 -0.84 -3.84
C GLY A 215 -12.94 -1.76 -3.03
N GLY A 216 -12.57 -2.94 -3.56
CA GLY A 216 -11.70 -3.92 -2.88
C GLY A 216 -10.32 -4.12 -3.52
N VAL A 217 -10.00 -3.34 -4.56
CA VAL A 217 -8.77 -3.49 -5.35
C VAL A 217 -7.72 -2.50 -4.87
N TYR A 218 -6.52 -2.97 -4.53
CA TYR A 218 -5.38 -2.06 -4.31
C TYR A 218 -4.82 -1.62 -5.65
N VAL A 219 -4.65 -0.31 -5.88
CA VAL A 219 -4.18 0.22 -7.16
C VAL A 219 -2.90 1.00 -6.97
N VAL A 220 -1.93 0.82 -7.87
CA VAL A 220 -0.76 1.69 -8.02
C VAL A 220 -0.66 2.08 -9.48
N GLN A 221 -0.50 3.36 -9.75
CA GLN A 221 -0.10 3.85 -11.05
C GLN A 221 1.20 4.64 -10.90
N CYS A 222 2.18 4.39 -11.78
CA CYS A 222 3.37 5.22 -11.86
C CYS A 222 4.09 5.07 -13.21
N PRO A 223 4.75 6.12 -13.73
CA PRO A 223 5.67 5.94 -14.84
C PRO A 223 6.93 5.18 -14.41
N SER A 224 7.61 4.55 -15.38
CA SER A 224 8.83 3.78 -15.15
C SER A 224 9.95 4.60 -14.51
N SER A 225 9.98 5.91 -14.76
CA SER A 225 10.90 6.87 -14.13
C SER A 225 10.70 7.03 -12.61
N HIS A 226 9.51 6.68 -12.10
CA HIS A 226 9.11 6.85 -10.70
C HIS A 226 8.95 5.54 -9.91
N LEU A 227 9.38 4.40 -10.48
CA LEU A 227 9.26 3.08 -9.83
C LEU A 227 9.92 3.03 -8.45
N LEU A 228 11.06 3.71 -8.26
CA LEU A 228 11.74 3.75 -6.96
C LEU A 228 10.90 4.49 -5.91
N GLY A 229 10.29 5.61 -6.29
CA GLY A 229 9.37 6.36 -5.41
C GLY A 229 8.09 5.58 -5.10
N ALA A 230 7.59 4.80 -6.05
CA ALA A 230 6.41 3.96 -5.88
C ALA A 230 6.69 2.60 -5.21
N ALA A 231 7.96 2.26 -4.95
CA ALA A 231 8.33 0.94 -4.43
C ALA A 231 7.58 0.53 -3.14
N PRO A 232 7.37 1.40 -2.14
CA PRO A 232 6.59 1.05 -0.95
C PRO A 232 5.14 0.67 -1.29
N SER A 233 4.48 1.45 -2.17
CA SER A 233 3.12 1.18 -2.61
C SER A 233 3.01 -0.08 -3.48
N ILE A 234 4.01 -0.35 -4.33
CA ILE A 234 4.07 -1.59 -5.11
C ILE A 234 4.21 -2.81 -4.18
N LEU A 235 5.05 -2.72 -3.15
CA LEU A 235 5.18 -3.78 -2.15
C LEU A 235 3.86 -3.98 -1.39
N ALA A 236 3.20 -2.90 -0.98
CA ALA A 236 1.87 -2.96 -0.35
C ALA A 236 0.81 -3.58 -1.28
N ALA A 237 0.81 -3.25 -2.57
CA ALA A 237 -0.09 -3.86 -3.57
C ALA A 237 0.12 -5.38 -3.71
N LEU A 238 1.37 -5.81 -3.75
CA LEU A 238 1.73 -7.23 -3.74
C LEU A 238 1.29 -7.89 -2.43
N GLU A 239 1.35 -7.15 -1.32
CA GLU A 239 1.00 -7.61 0.01
C GLU A 239 -0.51 -7.60 0.31
N HIS A 240 -1.31 -6.84 -0.44
CA HIS A 240 -2.75 -6.81 -0.26
C HIS A 240 -3.34 -8.25 -0.31
N PRO A 241 -4.27 -8.65 0.58
CA PRO A 241 -4.87 -9.99 0.51
C PRO A 241 -5.71 -10.20 -0.75
N GLY A 242 -6.36 -9.15 -1.24
CA GLY A 242 -7.26 -9.19 -2.38
C GLY A 242 -6.60 -8.91 -3.74
N PRO A 243 -7.41 -8.59 -4.76
CA PRO A 243 -6.93 -8.20 -6.08
C PRO A 243 -6.13 -6.88 -6.03
N ALA A 244 -5.06 -6.78 -6.81
CA ALA A 244 -4.29 -5.55 -6.94
C ALA A 244 -3.88 -5.28 -8.39
N LEU A 245 -3.82 -4.00 -8.76
CA LEU A 245 -3.38 -3.52 -10.06
C LEU A 245 -2.17 -2.61 -9.90
N VAL A 246 -1.07 -2.93 -10.59
CA VAL A 246 0.12 -2.08 -10.73
C VAL A 246 0.21 -1.69 -12.20
N SER A 247 -0.15 -0.46 -12.52
CA SER A 247 -0.13 0.11 -13.87
C SER A 247 1.15 0.94 -14.06
N VAL A 248 1.97 0.55 -15.04
CA VAL A 248 3.27 1.17 -15.28
C VAL A 248 3.36 1.69 -16.70
N PHE A 249 3.53 3.01 -16.85
CA PHE A 249 3.86 3.61 -18.14
C PHE A 249 5.34 3.44 -18.43
N THR A 250 5.67 2.74 -19.52
CA THR A 250 7.04 2.33 -19.84
C THR A 250 7.87 3.46 -20.43
N GLY A 251 7.26 4.37 -21.19
CA GLY A 251 7.93 5.38 -22.00
C GLY A 251 8.64 4.81 -23.25
N ALA A 252 8.48 3.51 -23.53
CA ALA A 252 9.14 2.84 -24.66
C ALA A 252 8.49 3.19 -26.01
N GLY A 253 9.21 2.94 -27.11
CA GLY A 253 8.67 3.07 -28.47
C GLY A 253 8.61 4.51 -29.00
N ARG A 254 9.32 5.46 -28.39
CA ARG A 254 9.39 6.87 -28.80
C ARG A 254 10.80 7.28 -29.22
N ALA A 255 10.93 8.50 -29.76
CA ALA A 255 12.22 9.03 -30.23
C ALA A 255 13.22 9.32 -29.10
N LEU A 256 12.74 9.71 -27.92
CA LEU A 256 13.56 9.99 -26.75
C LEU A 256 13.80 8.73 -25.89
N ALA A 257 14.80 8.78 -25.02
CA ALA A 257 15.07 7.71 -24.06
C ALA A 257 13.81 7.44 -23.19
N PRO A 258 13.45 6.16 -22.94
CA PRO A 258 12.20 5.82 -22.26
C PRO A 258 12.02 6.50 -20.90
N TYR A 259 13.11 6.67 -20.15
CA TYR A 259 13.10 7.36 -18.87
C TYR A 259 12.60 8.82 -18.99
N LEU A 260 13.06 9.55 -20.02
CA LEU A 260 12.67 10.95 -20.22
C LEU A 260 11.20 11.07 -20.63
N VAL A 261 10.72 10.17 -21.48
CA VAL A 261 9.30 10.11 -21.86
C VAL A 261 8.41 9.77 -20.66
N ALA A 262 8.85 8.82 -19.84
CA ALA A 262 8.14 8.43 -18.62
C ALA A 262 8.10 9.57 -17.59
N ALA A 263 9.19 10.31 -17.42
CA ALA A 263 9.24 11.50 -16.57
C ALA A 263 8.32 12.62 -17.11
N ALA A 264 8.36 12.88 -18.43
CA ALA A 264 7.47 13.84 -19.06
C ALA A 264 5.99 13.46 -18.88
N ALA A 265 5.64 12.16 -18.92
CA ALA A 265 4.25 11.72 -18.71
C ALA A 265 3.74 11.99 -17.29
N LEU A 266 4.63 11.99 -16.28
CA LEU A 266 4.30 12.41 -14.92
C LEU A 266 3.98 13.90 -14.86
N ASP A 267 4.89 14.72 -15.38
CA ASP A 267 4.81 16.20 -15.32
C ASP A 267 3.62 16.69 -16.14
N SER A 268 3.37 16.09 -17.30
CA SER A 268 2.25 16.44 -18.18
C SER A 268 0.88 16.06 -17.64
N ARG A 269 0.81 15.44 -16.45
CA ARG A 269 -0.40 14.85 -15.84
C ARG A 269 -1.09 13.77 -16.68
N ALA A 270 -0.46 13.28 -17.76
CA ALA A 270 -1.03 12.23 -18.59
C ALA A 270 -0.98 10.87 -17.86
N PHE A 271 0.04 10.66 -17.03
CA PHE A 271 0.20 9.44 -16.24
C PHE A 271 0.68 9.76 -14.82
N PRO A 272 -0.18 10.36 -13.97
CA PRO A 272 0.19 10.73 -12.62
C PRO A 272 0.52 9.50 -11.78
N ALA A 273 1.47 9.65 -10.85
CA ALA A 273 1.85 8.60 -9.91
C ALA A 273 1.02 8.67 -8.63
N PHE A 274 0.30 7.60 -8.33
CA PHE A 274 -0.55 7.50 -7.14
C PHE A 274 -0.72 6.04 -6.68
N ALA A 275 -1.15 5.89 -5.44
CA ALA A 275 -1.63 4.63 -4.87
C ALA A 275 -3.06 4.81 -4.35
N TYR A 276 -3.87 3.76 -4.48
CA TYR A 276 -5.16 3.61 -3.84
C TYR A 276 -5.14 2.37 -2.95
N ASP A 277 -5.39 2.57 -1.66
CA ASP A 277 -5.53 1.50 -0.68
C ASP A 277 -6.99 1.40 -0.22
N PRO A 278 -7.71 0.31 -0.56
CA PRO A 278 -9.10 0.12 -0.15
C PRO A 278 -9.27 -0.05 1.37
N ALA A 279 -8.21 -0.44 2.08
CA ALA A 279 -8.21 -0.71 3.52
C ALA A 279 -7.65 0.44 4.37
N ALA A 280 -7.26 1.57 3.75
CA ALA A 280 -6.76 2.73 4.49
C ALA A 280 -7.77 3.22 5.53
N SER A 281 -7.34 3.27 6.79
CA SER A 281 -8.16 3.63 7.95
C SER A 281 -8.19 5.12 8.25
N ASP A 282 -7.27 5.91 7.68
CA ASP A 282 -7.13 7.35 7.90
C ASP A 282 -8.08 8.20 7.04
N GLY A 283 -9.01 7.56 6.32
CA GLY A 283 -9.93 8.20 5.39
C GLY A 283 -9.31 8.61 4.05
N ARG A 284 -7.97 8.53 3.90
CA ARG A 284 -7.25 8.84 2.65
C ARG A 284 -6.95 7.57 1.89
N ARG A 285 -7.95 7.09 1.14
CA ARG A 285 -7.73 5.93 0.27
C ARG A 285 -6.78 6.21 -0.87
N VAL A 286 -6.62 7.46 -1.31
CA VAL A 286 -5.69 7.86 -2.39
C VAL A 286 -4.48 8.63 -1.86
N SER A 287 -3.29 8.26 -2.31
CA SER A 287 -2.03 8.95 -2.03
C SER A 287 -1.27 9.27 -3.32
N LEU A 288 -0.81 10.52 -3.45
CA LEU A 288 0.04 10.95 -4.56
C LEU A 288 1.52 10.59 -4.29
N ILE A 289 2.25 10.19 -5.32
CA ILE A 289 3.63 9.69 -5.17
C ILE A 289 4.60 10.61 -5.91
N GLY A 290 5.31 11.47 -5.19
CA GLY A 290 6.41 12.27 -5.74
C GLY A 290 6.02 13.17 -6.92
N MET A 291 4.80 13.72 -6.91
CA MET A 291 4.28 14.59 -7.98
C MET A 291 4.90 16.00 -7.89
N PRO A 292 5.55 16.51 -8.95
CA PRO A 292 6.07 17.87 -8.96
C PRO A 292 4.95 18.91 -9.05
N GLN A 293 5.17 20.06 -8.41
CA GLN A 293 4.26 21.22 -8.38
C GLN A 293 2.78 20.80 -8.23
N SER A 294 2.50 19.92 -7.26
CA SER A 294 1.23 19.21 -7.12
C SER A 294 0.03 20.12 -6.79
N GLU A 295 0.32 21.35 -6.37
CA GLU A 295 -0.64 22.41 -6.12
C GLU A 295 -1.24 23.00 -7.41
N ARG A 296 -0.55 22.84 -8.55
CA ARG A 296 -0.96 23.34 -9.87
C ARG A 296 -1.64 22.26 -10.70
N THR A 297 -2.49 22.68 -11.63
CA THR A 297 -2.99 21.78 -12.69
C THR A 297 -1.83 21.39 -13.59
N TRP A 298 -1.16 22.40 -14.17
CA TRP A 298 -0.01 22.23 -15.06
C TRP A 298 1.27 22.75 -14.37
N PRO A 299 2.32 21.92 -14.23
CA PRO A 299 3.59 22.39 -13.71
C PRO A 299 4.22 23.39 -14.68
N VAL A 300 4.94 24.38 -14.15
CA VAL A 300 5.61 25.42 -14.95
C VAL A 300 7.11 25.20 -14.91
N HIS A 301 7.74 25.26 -16.07
CA HIS A 301 9.17 25.06 -16.26
C HIS A 301 9.78 26.23 -17.03
N GLU A 302 11.11 26.36 -16.96
CA GLU A 302 11.85 27.29 -17.80
C GLU A 302 12.21 26.62 -19.12
N LEU A 303 11.89 27.28 -20.23
CA LEU A 303 12.24 26.86 -21.59
C LEU A 303 13.28 27.84 -22.14
N GLU A 304 14.49 27.34 -22.38
CA GLU A 304 15.56 28.12 -23.01
C GLU A 304 15.48 28.05 -24.54
N TYR A 305 15.67 29.17 -25.21
CA TYR A 305 15.72 29.28 -26.66
C TYR A 305 16.64 30.42 -27.13
N ALA A 306 16.99 30.42 -28.41
CA ALA A 306 17.68 31.51 -29.07
C ALA A 306 16.67 32.42 -29.79
N ASP A 307 16.72 33.72 -29.51
CA ASP A 307 15.90 34.70 -30.22
C ASP A 307 16.44 35.03 -31.63
N ASP A 308 15.73 35.91 -32.36
CA ASP A 308 16.09 36.32 -33.72
C ASP A 308 17.47 37.00 -33.80
N ALA A 309 18.02 37.46 -32.66
CA ALA A 309 19.36 38.04 -32.53
C ALA A 309 20.40 37.02 -32.00
N LEU A 310 20.07 35.72 -32.00
CA LEU A 310 20.87 34.62 -31.47
C LEU A 310 21.24 34.79 -29.99
N GLN A 311 20.44 35.55 -29.24
CA GLN A 311 20.62 35.71 -27.80
C GLN A 311 19.84 34.63 -27.06
N ARG A 312 20.43 34.10 -25.99
CA ARG A 312 19.73 33.16 -25.11
C ARG A 312 18.61 33.90 -24.38
N ARG A 313 17.40 33.35 -24.47
CA ARG A 313 16.21 33.77 -23.76
C ARG A 313 15.63 32.60 -22.99
N THR A 314 14.84 32.93 -21.98
CA THR A 314 14.15 31.96 -21.14
C THR A 314 12.68 32.37 -21.07
N GLU A 315 11.79 31.42 -21.28
CA GLU A 315 10.33 31.59 -21.16
C GLU A 315 9.80 30.66 -20.06
N ARG A 316 8.78 31.10 -19.30
CA ARG A 316 8.10 30.22 -18.34
C ARG A 316 6.93 29.55 -19.02
N VAL A 317 6.98 28.22 -19.16
CA VAL A 317 6.01 27.45 -19.92
C VAL A 317 5.33 26.42 -19.03
N ALA A 318 4.00 26.39 -19.06
CA ALA A 318 3.22 25.33 -18.43
C ALA A 318 3.29 24.06 -19.30
N PHE A 319 3.62 22.93 -18.69
CA PHE A 319 3.80 21.65 -19.38
C PHE A 319 2.53 20.81 -19.28
N THR A 320 1.89 20.55 -20.43
CA THR A 320 0.62 19.84 -20.56
C THR A 320 0.82 18.51 -21.28
N SER A 321 -0.21 17.64 -21.29
CA SER A 321 -0.14 16.40 -22.08
C SER A 321 -0.09 16.62 -23.60
N ALA A 322 -0.40 17.82 -24.11
CA ALA A 322 -0.16 18.12 -25.53
C ALA A 322 1.34 18.31 -25.82
N ASP A 323 2.11 18.84 -24.87
CA ASP A 323 3.57 18.94 -24.99
C ASP A 323 4.20 17.53 -24.99
N LEU A 324 3.67 16.61 -24.17
CA LEU A 324 4.03 15.19 -24.25
C LEU A 324 3.66 14.57 -25.61
N ALA A 325 2.50 14.92 -26.17
CA ALA A 325 2.05 14.39 -27.46
C ALA A 325 3.02 14.75 -28.61
N LEU A 326 3.75 15.87 -28.52
CA LEU A 326 4.79 16.21 -29.50
C LEU A 326 5.92 15.18 -29.58
N LEU A 327 6.12 14.39 -28.51
CA LEU A 327 7.11 13.30 -28.48
C LEU A 327 6.63 12.03 -29.20
N ASP A 328 5.38 11.99 -29.63
CA ASP A 328 4.74 10.88 -30.31
C ASP A 328 4.47 11.22 -31.79
N PRO A 329 5.13 10.53 -32.74
CA PRO A 329 4.89 10.74 -34.18
C PRO A 329 3.43 10.56 -34.59
N SER A 330 2.64 9.72 -33.90
CA SER A 330 1.22 9.53 -34.25
C SER A 330 0.36 10.75 -33.95
N TRP A 331 0.90 11.73 -33.22
CA TRP A 331 0.21 12.98 -32.90
C TRP A 331 0.66 14.16 -33.76
N ALA A 332 1.64 14.00 -34.65
CA ALA A 332 2.22 15.09 -35.43
C ALA A 332 1.17 15.89 -36.25
N ASP A 333 0.18 15.20 -36.84
CA ASP A 333 -0.88 15.83 -37.65
C ASP A 333 -1.86 16.69 -36.82
N HIS A 334 -1.82 16.59 -35.49
CA HIS A 334 -2.63 17.40 -34.58
C HIS A 334 -1.96 18.74 -34.22
N PHE A 335 -0.78 19.02 -34.80
CA PHE A 335 -0.03 20.24 -34.57
C PHE A 335 0.33 20.94 -35.88
N ALA A 336 0.24 22.27 -35.89
CA ALA A 336 0.65 23.10 -37.02
C ALA A 336 1.52 24.27 -36.58
N ARG A 337 2.72 24.38 -37.16
CA ARG A 337 3.64 25.50 -36.89
C ARG A 337 3.04 26.81 -37.39
N VAL A 338 3.03 27.82 -36.52
CA VAL A 338 2.59 29.18 -36.87
C VAL A 338 3.75 29.98 -37.44
N PRO A 339 3.64 30.53 -38.66
CA PRO A 339 4.62 31.46 -39.20
C PRO A 339 4.78 32.68 -38.30
N ARG A 340 6.01 33.19 -38.15
CA ARG A 340 6.36 34.26 -37.19
C ARG A 340 5.53 35.52 -37.41
N GLU A 341 5.15 35.80 -38.66
CA GLU A 341 4.34 36.96 -39.08
C GLU A 341 2.90 36.89 -38.57
N ARG A 342 2.43 35.71 -38.16
CA ARG A 342 1.07 35.48 -37.65
C ARG A 342 1.03 35.30 -36.13
N TRP A 343 2.09 35.70 -35.43
CA TRP A 343 2.08 35.73 -33.98
C TRP A 343 1.32 36.98 -33.51
N ASP A 344 -0.01 36.86 -33.49
CA ASP A 344 -0.93 37.90 -33.03
C ASP A 344 -1.56 37.55 -31.67
N GLY A 345 -2.39 38.45 -31.15
CA GLY A 345 -3.04 38.29 -29.84
C GLY A 345 -4.13 37.20 -29.76
N ARG A 346 -4.43 36.50 -30.86
CA ARG A 346 -5.40 35.38 -30.84
C ARG A 346 -4.76 34.07 -30.40
N LEU A 347 -3.43 33.98 -30.45
CA LEU A 347 -2.68 32.83 -29.99
C LEU A 347 -2.59 32.85 -28.47
N VAL A 348 -3.20 31.86 -27.83
CA VAL A 348 -3.22 31.72 -26.36
C VAL A 348 -2.50 30.43 -25.98
N PRO A 349 -1.60 30.44 -24.96
CA PRO A 349 -0.99 29.21 -24.46
C PRO A 349 -2.06 28.17 -24.09
N LEU A 350 -1.85 26.91 -24.48
CA LEU A 350 -2.85 25.87 -24.30
C LEU A 350 -3.28 25.72 -22.83
N ALA A 351 -2.35 25.80 -21.87
CA ALA A 351 -2.67 25.71 -20.45
C ALA A 351 -3.65 26.82 -20.00
N GLU A 352 -3.42 28.07 -20.42
CA GLU A 352 -4.31 29.20 -20.12
C GLU A 352 -5.70 28.99 -20.74
N ARG A 353 -5.73 28.48 -21.97
CA ARG A 353 -6.97 28.15 -22.67
C ARG A 353 -7.76 27.03 -21.99
N LEU A 354 -7.10 26.12 -21.28
CA LEU A 354 -7.71 25.01 -20.54
C LEU A 354 -8.25 25.43 -19.16
N GLU A 355 -7.62 26.41 -18.52
CA GLU A 355 -8.02 26.91 -17.19
C GLU A 355 -9.06 28.04 -17.27
N GLY A 356 -9.11 28.79 -18.37
CA GLY A 356 -10.03 29.91 -18.58
C GLY A 356 -11.31 29.59 -19.36
N GLU A 357 -12.23 30.55 -19.38
CA GLU A 357 -13.39 30.50 -20.28
C GLU A 357 -12.96 30.66 -21.74
N ALA A 358 -13.55 29.84 -22.60
CA ALA A 358 -13.29 29.83 -24.03
C ALA A 358 -13.75 31.14 -24.71
N ALA A 359 -12.84 32.06 -25.03
CA ALA A 359 -13.24 33.21 -25.84
C ALA A 359 -13.34 32.83 -27.32
N ALA A 360 -14.31 33.41 -28.01
CA ALA A 360 -14.53 33.15 -29.43
C ALA A 360 -13.33 33.64 -30.26
N GLY A 361 -12.73 32.74 -31.04
CA GLY A 361 -11.63 33.07 -31.95
C GLY A 361 -10.22 32.90 -31.38
N GLU A 362 -10.07 32.46 -30.12
CA GLU A 362 -8.79 32.05 -29.56
C GLU A 362 -8.28 30.76 -30.20
N VAL A 363 -6.98 30.71 -30.44
CA VAL A 363 -6.30 29.57 -31.06
C VAL A 363 -5.24 29.06 -30.07
N PRO A 364 -5.43 27.86 -29.46
CA PRO A 364 -4.48 27.33 -28.50
C PRO A 364 -3.18 26.91 -29.17
N PHE A 365 -2.05 27.19 -28.52
CA PHE A 365 -0.74 26.74 -28.98
C PHE A 365 0.12 26.17 -27.84
N VAL A 366 1.10 25.36 -28.21
CA VAL A 366 2.21 24.91 -27.37
C VAL A 366 3.53 25.45 -27.91
N TYR A 367 4.51 25.63 -27.03
CA TYR A 367 5.86 26.04 -27.43
C TYR A 367 6.69 24.83 -27.85
N ALA A 368 7.53 24.99 -28.86
CA ALA A 368 8.51 24.00 -29.27
C ALA A 368 9.82 24.68 -29.64
N VAL A 369 10.94 24.00 -29.41
CA VAL A 369 12.27 24.47 -29.80
C VAL A 369 12.83 23.50 -30.84
N ASP A 370 13.32 24.02 -31.96
CA ASP A 370 13.95 23.20 -33.00
C ASP A 370 15.41 22.81 -32.66
N ALA A 371 16.05 22.08 -33.57
CA ALA A 371 17.43 21.63 -33.39
C ALA A 371 18.44 22.80 -33.40
N GLU A 372 18.08 23.93 -34.02
CA GLU A 372 18.86 25.16 -34.09
C GLU A 372 18.67 26.05 -32.85
N GLY A 373 17.76 25.68 -31.94
CA GLY A 373 17.45 26.42 -30.72
C GLY A 373 16.40 27.52 -30.92
N GLY A 374 15.76 27.60 -32.09
CA GLY A 374 14.73 28.58 -32.40
C GLY A 374 13.37 28.23 -31.79
N LEU A 375 12.66 29.24 -31.26
CA LEU A 375 11.34 29.08 -30.66
C LEU A 375 10.21 29.08 -31.70
N HIS A 376 9.32 28.10 -31.60
CA HIS A 376 8.13 27.95 -32.43
C HIS A 376 6.86 27.90 -31.57
N LYS A 377 5.77 28.42 -32.12
CA LYS A 377 4.41 28.19 -31.63
C LYS A 377 3.74 27.16 -32.54
N LEU A 378 3.25 26.07 -31.94
CA LEU A 378 2.51 25.02 -32.63
C LEU A 378 1.05 25.08 -32.19
N VAL A 379 0.13 25.37 -33.11
CA VAL A 379 -1.31 25.30 -32.82
C VAL A 379 -1.67 23.85 -32.56
N ALA A 380 -2.42 23.60 -31.48
CA ALA A 380 -2.99 22.31 -31.17
C ALA A 380 -4.42 22.23 -31.71
N ASP A 381 -4.77 21.15 -32.39
CA ASP A 381 -6.14 20.95 -32.85
C ASP A 381 -7.12 20.61 -31.71
N ALA A 382 -8.39 20.39 -32.07
CA ALA A 382 -9.42 20.04 -31.10
C ALA A 382 -9.15 18.72 -30.36
N ARG A 383 -8.52 17.73 -31.01
CA ARG A 383 -8.24 16.42 -30.41
C ARG A 383 -7.14 16.52 -29.36
N ALA A 384 -6.04 17.20 -29.67
CA ALA A 384 -4.94 17.44 -28.73
C ALA A 384 -5.41 18.30 -27.54
N THR A 385 -6.18 19.35 -27.82
CA THR A 385 -6.77 20.22 -26.78
C THR A 385 -7.69 19.42 -25.83
N GLU A 386 -8.57 18.59 -26.39
CA GLU A 386 -9.51 17.79 -25.60
C GLU A 386 -8.80 16.68 -24.81
N ALA A 387 -7.76 16.04 -25.36
CA ALA A 387 -6.94 15.10 -24.62
C ALA A 387 -6.28 15.77 -23.40
N ALA A 388 -5.72 16.96 -23.58
CA ALA A 388 -5.15 17.74 -22.49
C ALA A 388 -6.19 18.14 -21.44
N ARG A 389 -7.38 18.56 -21.84
CA ARG A 389 -8.49 18.83 -20.91
C ARG A 389 -8.80 17.61 -20.04
N ARG A 390 -8.98 16.44 -20.64
CA ARG A 390 -9.31 15.20 -19.90
C ARG A 390 -8.23 14.82 -18.88
N HIS A 391 -6.95 14.96 -19.22
CA HIS A 391 -5.85 14.71 -18.30
C HIS A 391 -5.83 15.71 -17.14
N GLY A 392 -6.06 17.00 -17.44
CA GLY A 392 -6.18 18.04 -16.42
C GLY A 392 -7.34 17.77 -15.45
N ASP A 393 -8.52 17.46 -15.98
CA ASP A 393 -9.70 17.14 -15.18
C ASP A 393 -9.49 15.87 -14.33
N ALA A 394 -8.86 14.85 -14.91
CA ALA A 394 -8.53 13.61 -14.19
C ALA A 394 -7.54 13.87 -13.05
N TRP A 395 -6.56 14.74 -13.27
CA TRP A 395 -5.62 15.18 -12.24
C TRP A 395 -6.32 15.94 -11.10
N LEU A 396 -7.22 16.88 -11.43
CA LEU A 396 -7.98 17.61 -10.41
C LEU A 396 -8.85 16.68 -9.56
N ARG A 397 -9.55 15.73 -10.19
CA ARG A 397 -10.30 14.68 -9.46
C ARG A 397 -9.39 13.83 -8.56
N LEU A 398 -8.22 13.44 -9.06
CA LEU A 398 -7.26 12.67 -8.27
C LEU A 398 -6.74 13.46 -7.07
N ARG A 399 -6.46 14.76 -7.25
CA ARG A 399 -6.08 15.66 -6.16
C ARG A 399 -7.17 15.78 -5.12
N GLU A 400 -8.43 15.91 -5.54
CA GLU A 400 -9.57 15.95 -4.63
C GLU A 400 -9.69 14.66 -3.80
N LEU A 401 -9.59 13.49 -4.43
CA LEU A 401 -9.58 12.20 -3.73
C LEU A 401 -8.39 12.02 -2.78
N ALA A 402 -7.26 12.66 -3.09
CA ALA A 402 -6.06 12.63 -2.25
C ALA A 402 -6.10 13.66 -1.11
N ARG A 403 -7.04 14.62 -1.11
CA ARG A 403 -7.21 15.56 0.01
C ARG A 403 -7.77 14.81 1.21
N ARG A 404 -7.40 15.27 2.41
CA ARG A 404 -8.08 14.80 3.62
C ARG A 404 -9.52 15.30 3.58
N PRO A 405 -10.51 14.46 3.95
CA PRO A 405 -11.80 15.00 4.32
C PRO A 405 -11.56 15.99 5.45
N GLU A 406 -12.00 17.24 5.28
CA GLU A 406 -12.06 18.17 6.39
C GLU A 406 -12.93 17.54 7.47
N PRO A 407 -12.56 17.65 8.76
CA PRO A 407 -13.46 17.23 9.83
C PRO A 407 -14.77 17.96 9.59
N VAL A 408 -15.85 17.20 9.40
CA VAL A 408 -17.20 17.78 9.37
C VAL A 408 -17.41 18.36 10.75
N VAL A 409 -17.12 19.65 10.91
CA VAL A 409 -17.59 20.41 12.06
C VAL A 409 -19.11 20.37 11.91
N PRO A 410 -19.85 19.70 12.81
CA PRO A 410 -21.29 19.76 12.74
C PRO A 410 -21.66 21.25 12.72
N ALA A 411 -22.39 21.68 11.69
CA ALA A 411 -22.89 23.04 11.62
C ALA A 411 -23.53 23.34 12.97
N ALA A 412 -23.01 24.38 13.64
CA ALA A 412 -23.56 24.81 14.92
C ALA A 412 -25.08 24.89 14.75
N PRO A 413 -25.87 24.24 15.62
CA PRO A 413 -27.32 24.35 15.56
C PRO A 413 -27.68 25.84 15.51
N PRO A 414 -28.65 26.26 14.68
CA PRO A 414 -29.01 27.66 14.54
C PRO A 414 -29.22 28.24 15.93
N GLU A 415 -28.46 29.27 16.24
CA GLU A 415 -28.47 29.93 17.54
C GLU A 415 -29.91 30.34 17.83
N ALA A 416 -30.49 29.77 18.89
CA ALA A 416 -31.82 30.11 19.34
C ALA A 416 -31.84 31.61 19.66
N PRO A 417 -32.89 32.36 19.26
CA PRO A 417 -32.90 33.81 19.45
C PRO A 417 -32.81 34.15 20.94
N THR A 418 -31.67 34.72 21.32
CA THR A 418 -31.44 35.28 22.65
C THR A 418 -32.39 36.47 22.86
N PRO A 419 -33.19 36.51 23.93
CA PRO A 419 -34.03 37.66 24.21
C PRO A 419 -33.16 38.89 24.48
N ALA A 420 -33.47 39.98 23.77
CA ALA A 420 -32.84 41.27 23.91
C ALA A 420 -33.07 41.89 25.29
N ALA A 421 -31.97 42.39 25.89
CA ALA A 421 -31.80 43.61 26.69
C ALA A 421 -30.54 43.41 27.57
N VAL A 422 -29.59 44.33 27.73
CA VAL A 422 -29.61 45.80 27.82
C VAL A 422 -28.24 46.33 27.38
N GLU A 423 -28.20 47.48 26.70
CA GLU A 423 -26.98 48.22 26.40
C GLU A 423 -26.28 48.75 27.67
N ALA A 424 -24.96 48.59 27.77
CA ALA A 424 -24.12 49.50 28.54
C ALA A 424 -22.68 49.50 27.97
N ASN A 425 -22.41 50.53 27.16
CA ASN A 425 -21.17 51.26 26.96
C ASN A 425 -19.81 50.61 27.35
N GLY A 426 -18.88 50.62 26.39
CA GLY A 426 -17.49 50.95 26.69
C GLY A 426 -16.43 50.27 25.84
N GLY A 427 -15.98 50.94 24.78
CA GLY A 427 -14.57 50.92 24.35
C GLY A 427 -14.11 49.77 23.44
N ALA A 428 -13.91 50.07 22.16
CA ALA A 428 -12.81 49.47 21.39
C ALA A 428 -11.46 49.90 22.05
N PRO A 429 -10.34 49.15 21.97
CA PRO A 429 -9.70 48.95 20.65
C PRO A 429 -8.79 47.70 20.46
N THR A 430 -8.46 47.47 19.19
CA THR A 430 -7.23 46.88 18.59
C THR A 430 -6.73 45.46 18.96
N GLU A 431 -6.73 44.61 17.94
CA GLU A 431 -5.76 43.52 17.72
C GLU A 431 -4.31 44.03 17.72
N PRO A 432 -3.36 43.28 18.30
CA PRO A 432 -1.98 43.28 17.86
C PRO A 432 -1.64 41.99 17.10
N ALA A 433 -0.86 42.19 16.04
CA ALA A 433 -0.26 41.18 15.18
C ALA A 433 0.58 40.15 15.95
N VAL A 434 0.52 38.89 15.50
CA VAL A 434 1.43 37.83 15.95
C VAL A 434 2.70 37.91 15.12
N ALA A 435 3.82 38.15 15.81
CA ALA A 435 5.16 38.15 15.26
C ALA A 435 5.71 36.72 15.17
N GLU A 436 6.36 36.44 14.05
CA GLU A 436 7.14 35.25 13.75
C GLU A 436 8.41 35.23 14.63
N VAL A 437 8.62 34.18 15.41
CA VAL A 437 9.87 33.98 16.17
C VAL A 437 10.54 32.69 15.68
N ALA A 438 11.59 32.85 14.89
CA ALA A 438 12.55 31.80 14.57
C ALA A 438 13.42 31.53 15.80
N ALA A 439 13.39 30.30 16.34
CA ALA A 439 14.23 29.90 17.47
C ALA A 439 15.61 29.41 16.98
N ALA A 440 16.64 30.16 17.36
CA ALA A 440 18.03 29.76 17.27
C ALA A 440 18.40 28.83 18.45
N ALA A 441 19.29 27.86 18.20
CA ALA A 441 19.85 26.98 19.23
C ALA A 441 20.69 27.78 20.24
N GLY A 442 20.23 27.88 21.48
CA GLY A 442 20.96 28.44 22.63
C GLY A 442 20.98 27.44 23.79
N GLU A 443 21.98 27.55 24.67
CA GLU A 443 22.11 26.73 25.88
C GLU A 443 20.96 27.03 26.85
N HIS A 444 20.11 26.03 27.12
CA HIS A 444 19.00 26.11 28.08
C HIS A 444 19.50 25.90 29.51
N GLY A 445 18.96 26.64 30.48
CA GLY A 445 19.30 26.48 31.90
C GLY A 445 18.66 25.22 32.52
N GLU A 446 19.29 24.64 33.56
CA GLU A 446 18.84 23.38 34.20
C GLU A 446 17.40 23.41 34.74
N ASP A 447 16.85 24.60 34.99
CA ASP A 447 15.49 24.80 35.51
C ASP A 447 14.46 25.20 34.42
N GLU A 448 14.89 25.39 33.16
CA GLU A 448 14.02 25.82 32.06
C GLU A 448 13.35 24.61 31.38
N ALA A 449 12.04 24.68 31.18
CA ALA A 449 11.30 23.65 30.43
C ALA A 449 11.42 23.91 28.92
N TYR A 450 11.95 22.94 28.17
CA TYR A 450 12.13 23.07 26.72
C TYR A 450 11.98 21.73 25.98
N ILE A 451 11.92 21.80 24.65
CA ILE A 451 11.96 20.64 23.76
C ILE A 451 13.13 20.82 22.81
N GLU A 452 13.93 19.78 22.58
CA GLU A 452 14.91 19.76 21.50
C GLU A 452 14.19 19.59 20.15
N THR A 453 13.42 20.62 19.75
CA THR A 453 12.54 20.65 18.57
C THR A 453 13.18 20.02 17.33
N PRO A 454 14.45 20.30 16.98
CA PRO A 454 15.09 19.70 15.79
C PRO A 454 15.18 18.17 15.79
N ARG A 455 15.09 17.53 16.97
CA ARG A 455 15.15 16.06 17.13
C ARG A 455 13.76 15.40 17.18
N CYS A 456 12.69 16.18 17.07
CA CYS A 456 11.33 15.66 17.11
C CYS A 456 11.02 14.74 15.92
N THR A 457 10.45 13.57 16.21
CA THR A 457 10.03 12.57 15.21
C THR A 457 8.54 12.57 14.91
N THR A 458 7.79 13.56 15.43
CA THR A 458 6.35 13.74 15.18
C THR A 458 5.48 12.53 15.58
N CYS A 459 5.72 11.94 16.78
CA CYS A 459 4.92 10.81 17.27
C CYS A 459 3.52 11.19 17.80
N ASN A 460 3.21 12.50 17.92
CA ASN A 460 1.97 13.09 18.44
C ASN A 460 1.66 12.87 19.93
N GLU A 461 2.50 12.18 20.69
CA GLU A 461 2.20 11.82 22.09
C GLU A 461 2.00 13.05 22.99
N CYS A 462 2.92 14.03 22.96
CA CYS A 462 2.80 15.25 23.76
C CYS A 462 1.60 16.12 23.35
N THR A 463 1.33 16.26 22.05
CA THR A 463 0.18 17.03 21.54
C THR A 463 -1.16 16.37 21.82
N LEU A 464 -1.21 15.03 21.93
CA LEU A 464 -2.41 14.30 22.35
C LEU A 464 -2.64 14.41 23.86
N LEU A 465 -1.56 14.47 24.65
CA LEU A 465 -1.63 14.67 26.09
C LEU A 465 -2.19 16.06 26.44
N ASN A 466 -1.59 17.12 25.89
CA ASN A 466 -2.07 18.49 26.10
C ASN A 466 -1.90 19.35 24.83
N PRO A 467 -2.95 19.47 23.98
CA PRO A 467 -2.90 20.21 22.71
C PRO A 467 -2.86 21.73 22.89
N ARG A 468 -2.96 22.25 24.13
CA ARG A 468 -2.82 23.68 24.42
C ARG A 468 -1.40 24.03 24.86
N MET A 469 -0.71 23.10 25.51
CA MET A 469 0.67 23.27 25.97
C MET A 469 1.68 22.98 24.87
N PHE A 470 1.43 21.98 24.02
CA PHE A 470 2.33 21.57 22.95
C PHE A 470 1.71 21.81 21.57
N ALA A 471 2.52 22.31 20.64
CA ALA A 471 2.13 22.49 19.24
C ALA A 471 3.25 22.02 18.30
N TYR A 472 2.91 21.92 17.01
CA TYR A 472 3.87 21.62 15.95
C TYR A 472 4.18 22.88 15.15
N ASP A 473 5.45 23.09 14.86
CA ASP A 473 5.89 24.13 13.93
C ASP A 473 5.61 23.73 12.46
N GLU A 474 6.04 24.57 11.52
CA GLU A 474 5.88 24.35 10.08
C GLU A 474 6.58 23.07 9.58
N ASN A 475 7.64 22.62 10.27
CA ASN A 475 8.39 21.41 9.97
C ASN A 475 7.80 20.16 10.67
N LYS A 476 6.68 20.30 11.38
CA LYS A 476 6.06 19.27 12.23
C LYS A 476 6.94 18.83 13.39
N GLN A 477 7.73 19.74 13.92
CA GLN A 477 8.55 19.52 15.10
C GLN A 477 7.87 20.13 16.33
N ALA A 478 7.81 19.35 17.42
CA ALA A 478 7.06 19.74 18.60
C ALA A 478 7.79 20.85 19.35
N TYR A 479 7.07 21.89 19.76
CA TYR A 479 7.55 22.94 20.65
C TYR A 479 6.50 23.22 21.75
N ILE A 480 6.92 23.89 22.82
CA ILE A 480 6.00 24.29 23.89
C ILE A 480 5.33 25.61 23.49
N ALA A 481 4.03 25.57 23.21
CA ALA A 481 3.24 26.72 22.77
C ALA A 481 2.84 27.62 23.94
N ASP A 482 2.41 27.03 25.06
CA ASP A 482 2.04 27.76 26.26
C ASP A 482 2.29 26.93 27.52
N LEU A 483 3.37 27.23 28.24
CA LEU A 483 3.72 26.59 29.51
C LEU A 483 2.66 26.78 30.61
N SER A 484 1.78 27.77 30.50
CA SER A 484 0.70 28.02 31.48
C SER A 484 -0.57 27.23 31.20
N ALA A 485 -0.66 26.58 30.03
CA ALA A 485 -1.82 25.81 29.61
C ALA A 485 -1.82 24.35 30.12
N GLY A 486 -0.87 23.98 30.97
CA GLY A 486 -0.73 22.64 31.54
C GLY A 486 -0.08 22.63 32.93
N THR A 487 -0.08 21.46 33.56
CA THR A 487 0.53 21.20 34.88
C THR A 487 1.97 20.71 34.76
N TYR A 488 2.73 20.68 35.86
CA TYR A 488 4.07 20.07 35.83
C TYR A 488 3.98 18.57 35.52
N ARG A 489 2.93 17.90 36.00
CA ARG A 489 2.61 16.53 35.63
C ARG A 489 2.50 16.32 34.11
N ASP A 490 1.84 17.22 33.39
CA ASP A 490 1.70 17.11 31.93
C ASP A 490 3.07 17.18 31.23
N LEU A 491 4.01 17.98 31.75
CA LEU A 491 5.39 18.02 31.23
C LEU A 491 6.15 16.72 31.49
N VAL A 492 6.03 16.16 32.69
CA VAL A 492 6.70 14.91 33.07
C VAL A 492 6.14 13.72 32.28
N GLU A 493 4.81 13.63 32.15
CA GLU A 493 4.16 12.57 31.37
C GLU A 493 4.45 12.71 29.86
N ALA A 494 4.54 13.94 29.33
CA ALA A 494 4.97 14.17 27.96
C ALA A 494 6.43 13.73 27.75
N ALA A 495 7.32 13.96 28.71
CA ALA A 495 8.72 13.54 28.65
C ALA A 495 8.86 12.01 28.68
N GLU A 496 8.11 11.33 29.54
CA GLU A 496 8.09 9.87 29.61
C GLU A 496 7.50 9.21 28.36
N GLY A 497 6.48 9.83 27.73
CA GLY A 497 5.92 9.37 26.46
C GLY A 497 6.80 9.71 25.25
N CYS A 498 7.80 10.58 25.39
CA CYS A 498 8.62 10.97 24.26
C CYS A 498 9.52 9.80 23.80
N GLN A 499 9.20 9.19 22.66
CA GLN A 499 9.94 8.06 22.06
C GLN A 499 11.44 8.31 21.85
N VAL A 500 11.84 9.58 21.72
CA VAL A 500 13.24 10.00 21.52
C VAL A 500 13.81 10.78 22.70
N ALA A 501 13.06 10.92 23.80
CA ALA A 501 13.45 11.60 25.03
C ALA A 501 14.03 13.01 24.82
N ILE A 502 13.27 13.89 24.16
CA ILE A 502 13.69 15.25 23.79
C ILE A 502 12.90 16.36 24.53
N ILE A 503 12.04 16.01 25.48
CA ILE A 503 11.25 16.95 26.26
C ILE A 503 11.86 17.04 27.65
N HIS A 504 12.22 18.24 28.06
CA HIS A 504 12.88 18.54 29.33
C HIS A 504 11.89 19.30 30.21
N PRO A 505 11.35 18.69 31.29
CA PRO A 505 10.32 19.31 32.12
C PRO A 505 10.78 20.54 32.93
N GLY A 506 12.08 20.71 33.18
CA GLY A 506 12.63 21.80 34.00
C GLY A 506 12.11 21.80 35.44
N ALA A 507 12.04 22.99 36.04
CA ALA A 507 11.50 23.18 37.39
C ALA A 507 9.97 23.40 37.39
N PRO A 508 9.25 22.90 38.41
CA PRO A 508 7.81 23.11 38.52
C PRO A 508 7.46 24.58 38.75
N ARG A 509 6.45 25.07 38.03
CA ARG A 509 5.97 26.46 38.18
C ARG A 509 5.02 26.65 39.36
N ASP A 510 4.26 25.62 39.71
CA ASP A 510 3.38 25.62 40.88
C ASP A 510 3.97 24.76 42.00
N PRO A 511 4.55 25.37 43.06
CA PRO A 511 5.11 24.63 44.19
C PRO A 511 4.06 23.95 45.07
N ALA A 512 2.76 24.17 44.83
CA ALA A 512 1.66 23.54 45.56
C ALA A 512 0.99 22.38 44.79
N GLU A 513 1.57 21.93 43.67
CA GLU A 513 0.99 20.86 42.86
C GLU A 513 0.92 19.51 43.62
N PRO A 514 -0.23 18.80 43.62
CA PRO A 514 -0.34 17.51 44.29
C PRO A 514 0.63 16.45 43.74
N GLY A 515 1.42 15.85 44.63
CA GLY A 515 2.37 14.78 44.28
C GLY A 515 3.70 15.29 43.71
N LEU A 516 4.07 16.55 43.99
CA LEU A 516 5.25 17.20 43.42
C LEU A 516 6.56 16.45 43.67
N ASP A 517 6.76 15.88 44.87
CA ASP A 517 7.98 15.12 45.21
C ASP A 517 8.18 13.90 44.29
N GLU A 518 7.10 13.19 43.96
CA GLU A 518 7.12 12.04 43.05
C GLU A 518 7.36 12.48 41.59
N LEU A 519 6.78 13.61 41.18
CA LEU A 519 7.00 14.18 39.85
C LEU A 519 8.44 14.67 39.66
N LEU A 520 9.05 15.24 40.70
CA LEU A 520 10.45 15.66 40.68
C LEU A 520 11.41 14.46 40.55
N GLU A 521 11.11 13.35 41.22
CA GLU A 521 11.89 12.10 41.10
C GLU A 521 11.81 11.54 39.66
N ARG A 522 10.61 11.51 39.08
CA ARG A 522 10.39 11.06 37.69
C ARG A 522 11.05 11.99 36.66
N ALA A 523 10.98 13.30 36.87
CA ALA A 523 11.58 14.29 35.98
C ALA A 523 13.11 14.25 35.94
N ALA A 524 13.77 13.69 36.96
CA ALA A 524 15.24 13.68 37.07
C ALA A 524 15.94 12.95 35.91
N ALA A 525 15.27 12.01 35.24
CA ALA A 525 15.80 11.30 34.08
C ALA A 525 15.85 12.15 32.78
N PHE A 526 15.19 13.30 32.78
CA PHE A 526 15.00 14.17 31.61
C PHE A 526 15.57 15.58 31.81
N ARG A 527 16.39 15.78 32.85
CA ARG A 527 17.10 17.04 33.09
C ARG A 527 18.42 17.10 32.33
#